data_AF-A0A0M8W6V1-F1
#
_entry.id   AF-A0A0M8W6V1-F1
#
_cell.length_a   1.000
_cell.length_b   1.000
_cell.length_c   1.000
_cell.angle_alpha   90.00
_cell.angle_beta   90.00
_cell.angle_gamma   90.00
#
_symmetry.space_group_name_H-M   'P 1'
#
loop_
_entity.id
_entity.type
_entity.pdbx_description
1 polymer ?
#
loop_
_entity_poly.entity_id
_entity_poly.type
_entity_poly.pdbx_seq_one_letter_code
_entity_poly.pdbx_strand_id
1 'polypeptide(L)'
;MYDLVASAAFLTPWTATAALDLFGVADGTLGLPGDPPPAPTTMTLLFATLFGTVVVMWSVVRWLRPEPALIAADTVGRAVFCCWFTWALWQGETTVLVLFLALELFWGAAQLRALLADRRAG
;
A
#
# COMPACT_ATOMS: atom_id res chain seq x y z
N MET A 1 1.04 7.17 -9.26
CA MET A 1 0.14 6.33 -10.11
C MET A 1 -0.05 4.93 -9.54
N TYR A 2 1.00 4.26 -9.05
CA TYR A 2 0.90 2.94 -8.41
C TYR A 2 -0.16 2.91 -7.29
N ASP A 3 -0.11 3.83 -6.33
CA ASP A 3 -1.06 3.87 -5.20
C ASP A 3 -2.53 4.01 -5.66
N LEU A 4 -2.80 4.73 -6.76
CA LEU A 4 -4.15 4.89 -7.29
C LEU A 4 -4.71 3.56 -7.80
N VAL A 5 -3.91 2.82 -8.56
CA VAL A 5 -4.34 1.54 -9.15
C VAL A 5 -4.43 0.46 -8.07
N ALA A 6 -3.44 0.42 -7.16
CA ALA A 6 -3.42 -0.53 -6.05
C ALA A 6 -4.61 -0.31 -5.10
N SER A 7 -4.97 0.95 -4.81
CA SER A 7 -6.06 1.27 -3.89
C SER A 7 -7.44 1.34 -4.54
N ALA A 8 -7.53 1.44 -5.87
CA ALA A 8 -8.81 1.41 -6.58
C ALA A 8 -9.56 0.09 -6.36
N ALA A 9 -8.82 -1.02 -6.21
CA ALA A 9 -9.38 -2.32 -5.86
C ALA A 9 -10.13 -2.30 -4.51
N PHE A 10 -9.86 -1.34 -3.64
CA PHE A 10 -10.52 -1.21 -2.35
C PHE A 10 -11.63 -0.15 -2.35
N LEU A 11 -12.02 0.45 -3.48
CA LEU A 11 -13.08 1.49 -3.44
C LEU A 11 -14.47 0.97 -3.07
N THR A 12 -14.70 -0.33 -3.26
CA THR A 12 -16.00 -0.94 -2.99
C THR A 12 -15.85 -2.26 -2.23
N PRO A 13 -16.87 -2.70 -1.46
CA PRO A 13 -16.79 -3.95 -0.72
C PRO A 13 -16.58 -5.17 -1.63
N TRP A 14 -17.19 -5.19 -2.82
CA TRP A 14 -17.04 -6.30 -3.77
C TRP A 14 -15.66 -6.34 -4.41
N THR A 15 -15.10 -5.20 -4.80
CA THR A 15 -13.71 -5.16 -5.31
C THR A 15 -12.70 -5.47 -4.20
N ALA A 16 -12.96 -5.04 -2.95
CA ALA A 16 -12.10 -5.34 -1.82
C ALA A 16 -12.12 -6.84 -1.49
N THR A 17 -13.29 -7.48 -1.54
CA THR A 17 -13.41 -8.93 -1.34
C THR A 17 -12.65 -9.68 -2.44
N ALA A 18 -12.83 -9.30 -3.71
CA ALA A 18 -12.10 -9.92 -4.82
C ALA A 18 -10.57 -9.74 -4.72
N ALA A 19 -10.10 -8.60 -4.22
CA ALA A 19 -8.68 -8.35 -3.99
C ALA A 19 -8.13 -9.22 -2.85
N LEU A 20 -8.86 -9.34 -1.75
CA LEU A 20 -8.49 -10.18 -0.61
C LEU A 20 -8.49 -11.67 -0.97
N ASP A 21 -9.48 -12.13 -1.74
CA ASP A 21 -9.55 -13.49 -2.26
C ASP A 21 -8.36 -13.81 -3.17
N LEU A 22 -7.96 -12.86 -4.03
CA LEU A 22 -6.78 -13.00 -4.88
C LEU A 22 -5.50 -13.17 -4.05
N PHE A 23 -5.36 -12.45 -2.93
CA PHE A 23 -4.22 -12.63 -2.03
C PHE A 23 -4.24 -14.00 -1.36
N GLY A 24 -5.40 -14.48 -0.92
CA GLY A 24 -5.54 -15.84 -0.37
C GLY A 24 -5.16 -16.93 -1.39
N VAL A 25 -5.53 -16.75 -2.67
CA VAL A 25 -5.10 -17.64 -3.76
C VAL A 25 -3.59 -17.54 -4.00
N ALA A 26 -3.02 -16.33 -3.99
CA ALA A 26 -1.58 -16.14 -4.15
C ALA A 26 -0.79 -16.84 -3.03
N ASP A 27 -1.24 -16.74 -1.78
CA ASP A 27 -0.64 -17.46 -0.65
C ASP A 27 -0.69 -18.98 -0.83
N GLY A 28 -1.86 -19.50 -1.17
CA GLY A 28 -2.05 -20.95 -1.36
C GLY A 28 -1.26 -21.50 -2.55
N THR A 29 -1.09 -20.74 -3.62
CA THR A 29 -0.37 -21.17 -4.84
C THR A 29 1.15 -21.05 -4.70
N LEU A 30 1.64 -20.05 -3.97
CA LEU A 30 3.07 -19.84 -3.74
C LEU A 30 3.61 -20.65 -2.56
N GLY A 31 2.74 -21.32 -1.79
CA GLY A 31 3.14 -22.14 -0.63
C GLY A 31 3.82 -21.31 0.45
N LEU A 32 3.39 -20.06 0.59
CA LEU A 32 4.04 -19.10 1.47
C LEU A 32 3.76 -19.43 2.94
N PRO A 33 4.75 -19.30 3.84
CA PRO A 33 4.52 -19.48 5.26
C PRO A 33 3.61 -18.36 5.81
N GLY A 34 2.72 -18.73 6.72
CA GLY A 34 1.70 -17.84 7.30
C GLY A 34 0.34 -18.52 7.30
N ASP A 35 -0.51 -18.18 8.27
CA ASP A 35 -1.88 -18.66 8.25
C ASP A 35 -2.67 -17.93 7.14
N PRO A 36 -3.48 -18.64 6.35
CA PRO A 36 -4.32 -17.99 5.36
C PRO A 36 -5.25 -17.00 6.09
N PRO A 37 -5.38 -15.76 5.58
CA PRO A 37 -6.19 -14.76 6.24
C PRO A 37 -7.64 -15.24 6.36
N PRO A 38 -8.30 -15.03 7.52
CA PRO A 38 -9.70 -15.41 7.69
C PRO A 38 -10.58 -14.64 6.71
N ALA A 39 -11.73 -15.23 6.36
CA ALA A 39 -12.71 -14.59 5.50
C ALA A 39 -13.05 -13.17 6.02
N PRO A 40 -13.01 -12.14 5.17
CA PRO A 40 -13.15 -10.77 5.62
C PRO A 40 -14.55 -10.52 6.18
N THR A 41 -14.60 -10.01 7.41
CA THR A 41 -15.86 -9.58 8.03
C THR A 41 -16.35 -8.28 7.38
N THR A 42 -17.64 -7.94 7.57
CA THR A 42 -18.18 -6.64 7.14
C THR A 42 -17.39 -5.46 7.70
N MET A 43 -16.88 -5.59 8.94
CA MET A 43 -16.06 -4.55 9.56
C MET A 43 -14.70 -4.42 8.86
N THR A 44 -14.06 -5.55 8.55
CA THR A 44 -12.81 -5.58 7.77
C THR A 44 -12.99 -4.92 6.41
N LEU A 45 -14.08 -5.24 5.71
CA LEU A 45 -14.40 -4.65 4.41
C LEU A 45 -14.67 -3.15 4.51
N LEU A 46 -15.37 -2.67 5.55
CA LEU A 46 -15.58 -1.24 5.78
C LEU A 46 -14.26 -0.49 5.96
N PHE A 47 -13.34 -1.01 6.79
CA PHE A 47 -12.04 -0.36 6.98
C PHE A 47 -11.18 -0.41 5.73
N ALA A 48 -11.19 -1.53 5.01
CA ALA A 48 -10.49 -1.65 3.73
C ALA A 48 -11.01 -0.62 2.72
N THR A 49 -12.33 -0.40 2.66
CA THR A 49 -12.91 0.55 1.70
C THR A 49 -12.72 2.01 2.08
N LEU A 50 -12.78 2.33 3.36
CA LEU A 50 -12.41 3.66 3.86
C LEU A 50 -10.94 3.97 3.54
N PHE A 51 -10.04 3.01 3.80
CA PHE A 51 -8.62 3.16 3.49
C PHE A 51 -8.37 3.35 1.99
N GLY A 52 -8.97 2.50 1.15
CA GLY A 52 -8.90 2.62 -0.30
C GLY A 52 -9.38 3.98 -0.81
N THR A 53 -10.49 4.48 -0.26
CA THR A 53 -11.05 5.79 -0.62
C THR A 53 -10.09 6.93 -0.27
N VAL A 54 -9.51 6.92 0.92
CA VAL A 54 -8.53 7.95 1.35
C VAL A 54 -7.30 7.96 0.43
N VAL A 55 -6.74 6.78 0.11
CA VAL A 55 -5.55 6.69 -0.75
C VAL A 55 -5.85 7.13 -2.18
N VAL A 56 -7.03 6.79 -2.72
CA VAL A 56 -7.48 7.23 -4.04
C VAL A 56 -7.66 8.75 -4.07
N MET A 57 -8.38 9.32 -3.10
CA MET A 57 -8.58 10.76 -2.97
C MET A 57 -7.23 11.50 -2.92
N TRP A 58 -6.32 11.03 -2.06
CA TRP A 58 -4.98 11.61 -1.93
C TRP A 58 -4.15 11.50 -3.22
N SER A 59 -4.25 10.37 -3.92
CA SER A 59 -3.57 10.17 -5.19
C SER A 59 -4.07 11.12 -6.29
N VAL A 60 -5.37 11.42 -6.31
CA VAL A 60 -5.95 12.42 -7.22
C VAL A 60 -5.43 13.82 -6.87
N VAL A 61 -5.41 14.21 -5.59
CA VAL A 61 -4.88 15.51 -5.14
C VAL A 61 -3.42 15.70 -5.58
N ARG A 62 -2.56 14.71 -5.33
CA ARG A 62 -1.15 14.76 -5.75
C ARG A 62 -0.98 14.88 -7.26
N TRP A 63 -1.83 14.21 -8.03
CA TRP A 63 -1.76 14.28 -9.49
C TRP A 63 -2.12 15.68 -10.00
N LEU A 64 -3.14 16.31 -9.40
CA LEU A 64 -3.57 17.66 -9.76
C LEU A 64 -2.63 18.75 -9.23
N ARG A 65 -1.91 18.49 -8.13
CA ARG A 65 -1.03 19.45 -7.43
C ARG A 65 0.29 18.77 -7.01
N PRO A 66 1.28 18.66 -7.91
CA PRO A 66 2.59 18.09 -7.57
C PRO A 66 3.47 19.12 -6.83
N GLU A 67 3.06 19.50 -5.62
CA GLU A 67 3.81 20.45 -4.78
C GLU A 67 4.91 19.74 -3.97
N PRO A 68 6.11 20.33 -3.80
CA PRO A 68 7.21 19.69 -3.07
C PRO A 68 6.86 19.25 -1.64
N ALA A 69 5.99 20.01 -0.97
CA ALA A 69 5.50 19.67 0.37
C ALA A 69 4.66 18.38 0.38
N LEU A 70 3.83 18.18 -0.65
CA LEU A 70 3.00 16.98 -0.79
C LEU A 70 3.84 15.75 -1.14
N ILE A 71 4.92 15.94 -1.90
CA ILE A 71 5.91 14.89 -2.18
C ILE A 71 6.63 14.47 -0.90
N ALA A 72 7.06 15.42 -0.06
CA ALA A 72 7.71 15.10 1.21
C ALA A 72 6.78 14.36 2.18
N ALA A 73 5.52 14.78 2.27
CA ALA A 73 4.51 14.08 3.06
C ALA A 73 4.26 12.65 2.57
N ASP A 74 4.27 12.43 1.24
CA ASP A 74 4.15 11.11 0.64
C ASP A 74 5.30 10.17 1.03
N THR A 75 6.53 10.67 0.98
CA THR A 75 7.72 9.89 1.36
C THR A 75 7.65 9.46 2.84
N VAL A 76 7.17 10.34 3.73
CA VAL A 76 6.92 9.97 5.14
C VAL A 76 5.83 8.91 5.25
N GLY A 77 4.72 9.07 4.51
CA GLY A 77 3.64 8.09 4.47
C GLY A 77 4.11 6.69 4.04
N ARG A 78 4.96 6.61 3.02
CA ARG A 78 5.56 5.32 2.57
C ARG A 78 6.44 4.67 3.62
N ALA A 79 7.24 5.46 4.33
CA ALA A 79 8.04 4.95 5.44
C ALA A 79 7.14 4.37 6.55
N VAL A 80 6.04 5.05 6.86
CA VAL A 80 5.03 4.56 7.82
C VAL A 80 4.36 3.27 7.33
N PHE A 81 4.02 3.14 6.04
CA PHE A 81 3.52 1.88 5.49
C PHE A 81 4.53 0.73 5.60
N CYS A 82 5.81 1.00 5.37
CA CYS A 82 6.86 0.00 5.57
C CYS A 82 6.90 -0.49 7.03
N CYS A 83 6.75 0.42 8.00
CA CYS A 83 6.66 0.06 9.42
C CYS A 83 5.45 -0.85 9.69
N TRP A 84 4.28 -0.54 9.12
CA TRP A 84 3.08 -1.36 9.31
C TRP A 84 3.18 -2.74 8.66
N PHE A 85 3.72 -2.83 7.43
CA PHE A 85 3.97 -4.13 6.80
C PHE A 85 4.97 -4.97 7.59
N THR A 86 6.03 -4.35 8.09
CA THR A 86 7.02 -5.05 8.94
C THR A 86 6.39 -5.55 10.24
N TRP A 87 5.57 -4.72 10.87
CA TRP A 87 4.85 -5.10 12.09
C TRP A 87 3.87 -6.25 11.83
N ALA A 88 3.09 -6.20 10.74
CA ALA A 88 2.15 -7.26 10.36
C ALA A 88 2.87 -8.59 10.11
N LEU A 89 3.97 -8.57 9.34
CA LEU A 89 4.81 -9.75 9.12
C LEU A 89 5.36 -10.32 10.43
N TRP A 90 5.73 -9.47 11.39
CA TRP A 90 6.19 -9.91 12.71
C TRP A 90 5.06 -10.55 13.54
N GLN A 91 3.80 -10.13 13.35
CA GLN A 91 2.63 -10.77 13.97
C GLN A 91 2.24 -12.11 13.32
N GLY A 92 2.94 -12.54 12.26
CA GLY A 92 2.67 -13.81 11.58
C GLY A 92 1.61 -13.72 10.49
N GLU A 93 1.29 -12.50 10.03
CA GLU A 93 0.44 -12.30 8.86
C GLU A 93 1.09 -12.84 7.58
N THR A 94 0.29 -12.96 6.53
CA THR A 94 0.70 -13.49 5.24
C THR A 94 2.01 -12.89 4.69
N THR A 95 2.88 -13.78 4.18
CA THR A 95 4.14 -13.40 3.54
C THR A 95 3.94 -12.66 2.21
N VAL A 96 2.74 -12.66 1.60
CA VAL A 96 2.43 -11.80 0.44
C VAL A 96 2.69 -10.32 0.75
N LEU A 97 2.58 -9.90 2.01
CA LEU A 97 2.92 -8.54 2.44
C LEU A 97 4.38 -8.15 2.15
N VAL A 98 5.31 -9.11 2.03
CA VAL A 98 6.69 -8.85 1.64
C VAL A 98 6.78 -8.23 0.24
N LEU A 99 5.89 -8.62 -0.67
CA LEU A 99 5.86 -8.06 -2.03
C LEU A 99 5.46 -6.59 -2.01
N PHE A 100 4.46 -6.25 -1.19
CA PHE A 100 4.04 -4.86 -0.97
C PHE A 100 5.14 -4.04 -0.28
N LEU A 101 5.78 -4.60 0.75
CA LEU A 101 6.90 -3.97 1.44
C LEU A 101 8.07 -3.68 0.48
N ALA A 102 8.42 -4.63 -0.38
CA ALA A 102 9.50 -4.47 -1.35
C ALA A 102 9.19 -3.35 -2.36
N LEU A 103 7.95 -3.28 -2.84
CA LEU A 103 7.50 -2.20 -3.73
C LEU A 103 7.54 -0.85 -3.02
N GLU A 104 7.07 -0.76 -1.77
CA GLU A 104 7.12 0.50 -1.02
C GLU A 104 8.54 0.98 -0.74
N LEU A 105 9.45 0.07 -0.37
CA LEU A 105 10.86 0.40 -0.19
C LEU A 105 11.50 0.88 -1.50
N PHE A 106 11.20 0.23 -2.63
CA PHE A 106 11.70 0.62 -3.94
C PHE A 106 11.25 2.04 -4.33
N TRP A 107 9.94 2.32 -4.22
CA TRP A 107 9.38 3.63 -4.55
C TRP A 107 9.80 4.72 -3.57
N GLY A 108 9.86 4.41 -2.27
CA GLY A 108 10.36 5.32 -1.24
C GLY A 108 11.82 5.72 -1.48
N ALA A 109 12.68 4.75 -1.82
CA ALA A 109 14.07 5.02 -2.17
C ALA A 109 14.20 5.86 -3.46
N ALA A 110 13.37 5.58 -4.47
CA ALA A 110 13.34 6.35 -5.71
C ALA A 110 12.94 7.82 -5.48
N GLN A 111 11.91 8.07 -4.65
CA GLN A 111 11.48 9.42 -4.27
C GLN A 111 12.55 10.16 -3.47
N LEU A 112 13.14 9.50 -2.47
CA LEU A 112 14.19 10.11 -1.65
C LEU A 112 15.41 10.51 -2.49
N ARG A 113 15.81 9.66 -3.45
CA ARG A 113 16.90 9.97 -4.37
C ARG A 113 16.58 11.19 -5.26
N ALA A 114 15.35 11.28 -5.77
CA ALA A 114 14.92 12.43 -6.56
C ALA A 114 14.96 13.73 -5.75
N LEU A 115 14.48 13.71 -4.49
CA LEU A 115 14.50 14.85 -3.59
C LEU A 115 15.92 15.32 -3.26
N LEU A 116 16.85 14.37 -3.05
CA LEU A 116 18.26 14.67 -2.78
C LEU A 116 19.00 15.21 -4.01
N ALA A 117 18.62 14.80 -5.21
CA ALA A 117 19.17 15.31 -6.46
C ALA A 117 18.76 16.77 -6.71
N ASP A 118 17.49 17.10 -6.46
CA ASP A 118 16.93 18.45 -6.64
C ASP A 118 17.58 19.46 -5.67
N ARG A 119 17.84 19.04 -4.43
CA ARG A 119 18.56 19.85 -3.43
C ARG A 119 20.04 20.09 -3.71
N ARG A 120 20.66 19.31 -4.60
CA ARG A 120 22.06 19.49 -5.00
C ARG A 120 22.21 20.39 -6.24
N ALA A 121 21.11 20.67 -6.93
CA ALA A 121 21.09 21.45 -8.17
C ALA A 121 20.73 22.93 -7.96
N GLY A 122 20.26 23.31 -6.75
CA GLY A 122 20.03 24.69 -6.32
C GLY A 122 21.09 25.16 -5.32
#